data_AF-A0A9E5RDU8-F1
#
_entry.id   AF-A0A9E5RDU8-F1
#
_cell.length_a   1.000
_cell.length_b   1.000
_cell.length_c   1.000
_cell.angle_alpha   90.00
_cell.angle_beta   90.00
_cell.angle_gamma   90.00
#
_symmetry.space_group_name_H-M   'P 1'
#
loop_
_entity.id
_entity.type
_entity.pdbx_description
1 polymer ?
#
loop_
_entity_poly.entity_id
_entity_poly.type
_entity_poly.pdbx_seq_one_letter_code
_entity_poly.pdbx_strand_id
1 'polypeptide(L)'
;MIFQELVLRNFGPYRGRQVVNLMPTPEKPIVLCGGLNGGGKTTLMDAIRLALYGQRAQCSTRGNLPYHQFLNQCLNRHAHGQAARLELSFQHALNNEPQPTEFRVRRNWLHLAKNGRDTLTVFRNGIVDATLTEAWDERIETLLPLGISNLFLFDGEQIKELAAELTFPPTVIRAIRSLLGLELPERLAADLDVVATRKQKNLAEPEQLQKLNEIEQTLNDQIEQRKLAHNWLAALRPRCERAEETLRLAQDKFIAEGGRIAAEKAQREQQLKTARAEGDRQKAALCELAATELPLAIILPLLKQVCTQAQGEIHQQKQTIAQDAIANY
;
A
#
# COMPACT_ATOMS: atom_id res chain seq x y z
N MET A 1 -30.33 -17.82 1.78
CA MET A 1 -30.35 -17.09 3.07
C MET A 1 -30.98 -15.74 2.78
N ILE A 2 -31.98 -15.33 3.55
CA ILE A 2 -32.70 -14.05 3.35
C ILE A 2 -32.70 -13.29 4.67
N PHE A 3 -32.12 -12.08 4.70
CA PHE A 3 -32.15 -11.23 5.88
C PHE A 3 -33.56 -10.67 6.12
N GLN A 4 -33.98 -10.60 7.39
CA GLN A 4 -35.33 -10.18 7.76
C GLN A 4 -35.32 -8.88 8.56
N GLU A 5 -34.50 -8.81 9.62
CA GLU A 5 -34.45 -7.66 10.52
C GLU A 5 -33.03 -7.46 11.02
N LEU A 6 -32.55 -6.21 10.96
CA LEU A 6 -31.32 -5.77 11.62
C LEU A 6 -31.69 -4.80 12.74
N VAL A 7 -31.33 -5.15 13.98
CA VAL A 7 -31.52 -4.30 15.16
C VAL A 7 -30.16 -3.78 15.60
N LEU A 8 -30.03 -2.45 15.66
CA LEU A 8 -28.85 -1.78 16.19
C LEU A 8 -29.23 -1.08 17.49
N ARG A 9 -28.38 -1.20 18.51
CA ARG A 9 -28.51 -0.41 19.73
C ARG A 9 -27.18 0.21 20.09
N ASN A 10 -27.16 1.54 20.19
CA ASN A 10 -25.99 2.32 20.63
C ASN A 10 -24.70 2.01 19.83
N PHE A 11 -24.83 1.79 18.52
CA PHE A 11 -23.73 1.38 17.62
C PHE A 11 -23.40 2.50 16.62
N GLY A 12 -22.17 2.99 16.64
CA GLY A 12 -21.71 4.08 15.77
C GLY A 12 -22.61 5.31 15.91
N PRO A 13 -23.20 5.83 14.80
CA PRO A 13 -24.10 6.97 14.85
C PRO A 13 -25.50 6.62 15.39
N TYR A 14 -25.87 5.33 15.47
CA TYR A 14 -27.20 4.89 15.87
C TYR A 14 -27.36 4.87 17.40
N ARG A 15 -28.05 5.88 17.95
CA ARG A 15 -28.38 5.98 19.38
C ARG A 15 -29.72 5.29 19.69
N GLY A 16 -29.81 4.64 20.84
CA GLY A 16 -31.02 3.92 21.24
C GLY A 16 -31.25 2.69 20.38
N ARG A 17 -32.46 2.11 20.42
CA ARG A 17 -32.83 0.94 19.61
C ARG A 17 -33.33 1.40 18.24
N GLN A 18 -32.65 0.99 17.19
CA GLN A 18 -33.02 1.18 15.79
C GLN A 18 -33.31 -0.18 15.16
N VAL A 19 -34.40 -0.26 14.40
CA VAL A 19 -34.85 -1.51 13.76
C VAL A 19 -34.97 -1.25 12.27
N VAL A 20 -34.28 -2.06 11.47
CA VAL A 20 -34.30 -1.99 10.01
C VAL A 20 -34.94 -3.27 9.50
N ASN A 21 -36.09 -3.13 8.83
CA ASN A 21 -36.72 -4.23 8.13
C ASN A 21 -35.98 -4.47 6.80
N LEU A 22 -35.45 -5.68 6.64
CA LEU A 22 -34.72 -6.14 5.45
C LEU A 22 -35.51 -7.16 4.64
N MET A 23 -36.73 -7.50 5.07
CA MET A 23 -37.55 -8.50 4.42
C MET A 23 -38.09 -7.97 3.07
N PRO A 24 -37.72 -8.59 1.93
CA PRO A 24 -38.32 -8.26 0.65
C PRO A 24 -39.73 -8.86 0.54
N THR A 25 -40.57 -8.25 -0.30
CA THR A 25 -41.84 -8.90 -0.74
C THR A 25 -41.67 -9.44 -2.17
N PRO A 26 -42.49 -10.41 -2.62
CA PRO A 26 -42.42 -10.92 -3.99
C PRO A 26 -42.51 -9.81 -5.06
N GLU A 27 -43.29 -8.77 -4.80
CA GLU A 27 -43.46 -7.61 -5.67
C GLU A 27 -42.36 -6.54 -5.50
N LYS A 28 -41.63 -6.58 -4.37
CA LYS A 28 -40.56 -5.63 -4.02
C LYS A 28 -39.33 -6.40 -3.53
N PRO A 29 -38.58 -7.05 -4.46
CA PRO A 29 -37.41 -7.86 -4.11
C PRO A 29 -36.20 -7.02 -3.65
N ILE A 30 -36.22 -5.70 -3.88
CA ILE A 30 -35.11 -4.79 -3.58
C ILE A 30 -35.50 -3.89 -2.40
N VAL A 31 -34.67 -3.93 -1.34
CA VAL A 31 -34.77 -3.01 -0.20
C VAL A 31 -33.76 -1.88 -0.39
N LEU A 32 -34.24 -0.65 -0.52
CA LEU A 32 -33.40 0.54 -0.67
C LEU A 32 -33.27 1.29 0.66
N CYS A 33 -32.06 1.31 1.21
CA CYS A 33 -31.73 2.10 2.40
C CYS A 33 -31.11 3.44 1.99
N GLY A 34 -31.95 4.47 1.84
CA GLY A 34 -31.52 5.83 1.53
C GLY A 34 -30.97 6.57 2.76
N GLY A 35 -29.88 7.31 2.58
CA GLY A 35 -29.33 8.18 3.62
C GLY A 35 -28.33 9.17 3.05
N LEU A 36 -28.08 10.28 3.75
CA LEU A 36 -27.05 11.25 3.37
C LEU A 36 -25.63 10.66 3.56
N ASN A 37 -24.63 11.27 2.92
CA ASN A 37 -23.23 10.88 3.17
C ASN A 37 -22.87 11.19 4.63
N GLY A 38 -22.16 10.27 5.27
CA GLY A 38 -21.94 10.31 6.73
C GLY A 38 -23.14 9.88 7.58
N GLY A 39 -24.30 9.57 6.98
CA GLY A 39 -25.52 9.12 7.68
C GLY A 39 -25.47 7.69 8.23
N GLY A 40 -24.33 7.00 8.16
CA GLY A 40 -24.17 5.65 8.73
C GLY A 40 -24.49 4.48 7.78
N LYS A 41 -24.53 4.70 6.46
CA LYS A 41 -24.76 3.64 5.45
C LYS A 41 -23.70 2.53 5.52
N THR A 42 -22.42 2.90 5.46
CA THR A 42 -21.30 1.95 5.62
C THR A 42 -21.32 1.30 7.00
N THR A 43 -21.69 2.05 8.05
CA THR A 43 -21.85 1.51 9.41
C THR A 43 -22.94 0.45 9.51
N LEU A 44 -24.01 0.57 8.72
CA LEU A 44 -25.07 -0.44 8.66
C LEU A 44 -24.55 -1.74 8.05
N MET A 45 -23.72 -1.64 7.01
CA MET A 45 -23.07 -2.80 6.41
C MET A 45 -22.04 -3.45 7.34
N ASP A 46 -21.23 -2.64 8.03
CA ASP A 46 -20.30 -3.10 9.07
C ASP A 46 -21.06 -3.79 10.22
N ALA A 47 -22.25 -3.30 10.59
CA ALA A 47 -23.09 -3.93 11.61
C ALA A 47 -23.52 -5.36 11.21
N ILE A 48 -23.91 -5.57 9.96
CA ILE A 48 -24.25 -6.91 9.44
C ILE A 48 -23.03 -7.82 9.48
N ARG A 49 -21.88 -7.36 8.97
CA ARG A 49 -20.62 -8.12 8.98
C ARG A 49 -20.19 -8.48 10.41
N LEU A 50 -20.27 -7.51 11.33
CA LEU A 50 -19.90 -7.70 12.73
C LEU A 50 -20.86 -8.66 13.45
N ALA A 51 -22.18 -8.55 13.21
CA ALA A 51 -23.17 -9.47 13.77
C ALA A 51 -22.86 -10.93 13.36
N LEU A 52 -22.55 -11.17 12.09
CA LEU A 52 -22.25 -12.51 11.58
C LEU A 52 -20.89 -13.03 12.04
N TYR A 53 -19.81 -12.27 11.85
CA TYR A 53 -18.44 -12.79 11.96
C TYR A 53 -17.66 -12.32 13.20
N GLY A 54 -18.17 -11.36 13.97
CA GLY A 54 -17.50 -10.86 15.18
C GLY A 54 -16.07 -10.43 14.93
N GLN A 55 -15.12 -10.99 15.69
CA GLN A 55 -13.68 -10.69 15.56
C GLN A 55 -13.10 -11.01 14.19
N ARG A 56 -13.71 -11.92 13.42
CA ARG A 56 -13.28 -12.30 12.07
C ARG A 56 -13.77 -11.31 11.01
N ALA A 57 -14.69 -10.43 11.35
CA ALA A 57 -15.23 -9.44 10.42
C ALA A 57 -14.16 -8.43 9.97
N GLN A 58 -14.09 -8.22 8.66
CA GLN A 58 -13.38 -7.10 8.05
C GLN A 58 -14.32 -5.89 7.98
N CYS A 59 -14.21 -5.00 8.97
CA CYS A 59 -14.99 -3.77 9.03
C CYS A 59 -14.17 -2.59 8.50
N SER A 60 -14.82 -1.69 7.78
CA SER A 60 -14.15 -0.60 7.05
C SER A 60 -13.35 0.36 7.96
N THR A 61 -13.83 0.60 9.19
CA THR A 61 -13.18 1.50 10.16
C THR A 61 -12.20 0.80 11.11
N ARG A 62 -11.99 -0.51 10.99
CA ARG A 62 -11.16 -1.26 11.95
C ARG A 62 -9.67 -1.00 11.76
N GLY A 63 -9.18 -0.93 10.52
CA GLY A 63 -7.75 -0.85 10.23
C GLY A 63 -6.95 -1.94 10.97
N ASN A 64 -5.86 -1.54 11.62
CA ASN A 64 -5.01 -2.43 12.44
C ASN A 64 -5.40 -2.45 13.93
N LEU A 65 -6.57 -1.92 14.30
CA LEU A 65 -6.95 -1.86 15.71
C LEU A 65 -7.23 -3.25 16.30
N PRO A 66 -6.77 -3.52 17.53
CA PRO A 66 -7.21 -4.67 18.30
C PRO A 66 -8.73 -4.69 18.44
N TYR A 67 -9.33 -5.89 18.41
CA TYR A 67 -10.79 -6.06 18.38
C TYR A 67 -11.52 -5.34 19.53
N HIS A 68 -11.02 -5.43 20.76
CA HIS A 68 -11.61 -4.74 21.92
C HIS A 68 -11.60 -3.21 21.77
N GLN A 69 -10.55 -2.62 21.19
CA GLN A 69 -10.47 -1.17 20.95
C GLN A 69 -11.45 -0.76 19.86
N PHE A 70 -11.53 -1.55 18.79
CA PHE A 70 -12.50 -1.33 17.71
C PHE A 70 -13.94 -1.36 18.24
N LEU A 71 -14.32 -2.36 19.03
CA LEU A 71 -15.65 -2.44 19.63
C LEU A 71 -15.95 -1.26 20.56
N ASN A 72 -14.95 -0.78 21.31
CA ASN A 72 -15.11 0.41 22.15
C ASN A 72 -15.32 1.68 21.31
N GLN A 73 -14.64 1.82 20.17
CA GLN A 73 -14.86 2.94 19.24
C GLN A 73 -16.23 2.87 18.54
N CYS A 74 -16.80 1.67 18.40
CA CYS A 74 -18.13 1.47 17.86
C CYS A 74 -19.26 1.85 18.85
N LEU A 75 -18.96 2.15 20.11
CA LEU A 75 -19.97 2.62 21.05
C LEU A 75 -20.44 4.04 20.68
N ASN A 76 -21.76 4.24 20.69
CA ASN A 76 -22.31 5.58 20.47
C ASN A 76 -21.86 6.54 21.58
N ARG A 77 -21.26 7.68 21.20
CA ARG A 77 -20.70 8.67 22.13
C ARG A 77 -21.73 9.29 23.08
N HIS A 78 -23.01 9.28 22.71
CA HIS A 78 -24.12 9.87 23.49
C HIS A 78 -24.93 8.82 24.26
N ALA A 79 -24.48 7.56 24.29
CA ALA A 79 -25.17 6.47 24.97
C ALA A 79 -24.69 6.23 26.42
N HIS A 80 -23.83 7.09 26.97
CA HIS A 80 -23.39 7.18 28.37
C HIS A 80 -23.53 5.88 29.20
N GLY A 81 -22.60 4.93 29.01
CA GLY A 81 -22.55 3.70 29.81
C GLY A 81 -23.55 2.61 29.44
N GLN A 82 -24.35 2.78 28.39
CA GLN A 82 -25.21 1.72 27.86
C GLN A 82 -24.45 0.80 26.91
N ALA A 83 -24.73 -0.50 27.00
CA ALA A 83 -24.17 -1.50 26.10
C ALA A 83 -24.58 -1.26 24.65
N ALA A 84 -23.66 -1.54 23.73
CA ALA A 84 -23.99 -1.73 22.32
C ALA A 84 -24.53 -3.13 22.10
N ARG A 85 -25.45 -3.25 21.15
CA ARG A 85 -26.02 -4.52 20.73
C ARG A 85 -26.32 -4.50 19.25
N LEU A 86 -25.99 -5.60 18.59
CA LEU A 86 -26.35 -5.88 17.21
C LEU A 86 -27.15 -7.18 17.18
N GLU A 87 -28.30 -7.17 16.51
CA GLU A 87 -29.07 -8.37 16.24
C GLU A 87 -29.36 -8.46 14.76
N LEU A 88 -29.04 -9.58 14.12
CA LEU A 88 -29.42 -9.86 12.75
C LEU A 88 -30.28 -11.11 12.71
N SER A 89 -31.47 -11.00 12.15
CA SER A 89 -32.33 -12.14 11.86
C SER A 89 -32.37 -12.45 10.37
N PHE A 90 -32.39 -13.74 10.06
CA PHE A 90 -32.44 -14.22 8.69
C PHE A 90 -33.05 -15.62 8.62
N GLN A 91 -33.62 -15.94 7.47
CA GLN A 91 -34.11 -17.26 7.15
C GLN A 91 -33.13 -18.02 6.25
N HIS A 92 -32.99 -19.31 6.52
CA HIS A 92 -32.24 -20.23 5.67
C HIS A 92 -32.98 -21.56 5.55
N ALA A 93 -33.16 -22.02 4.32
CA ALA A 93 -33.76 -23.33 4.04
C ALA A 93 -32.72 -24.42 4.32
N LEU A 94 -32.99 -25.26 5.32
CA LEU A 94 -32.19 -26.45 5.61
C LEU A 94 -32.75 -27.62 4.80
N ASN A 95 -31.87 -28.40 4.15
CA ASN A 95 -32.27 -29.55 3.32
C ASN A 95 -33.13 -30.59 4.06
N ASN A 96 -33.09 -30.61 5.39
CA ASN A 96 -33.78 -31.59 6.23
C ASN A 96 -35.06 -31.03 6.90
N GLU A 97 -35.44 -29.78 6.63
CA GLU A 97 -36.63 -29.16 7.22
C GLU A 97 -37.61 -28.66 6.14
N PRO A 98 -38.93 -28.93 6.28
CA PRO A 98 -39.93 -28.52 5.29
C PRO A 98 -40.19 -27.01 5.29
N GLN A 99 -39.84 -26.30 6.37
CA GLN A 99 -39.96 -24.85 6.48
C GLN A 99 -38.59 -24.20 6.67
N PRO A 100 -38.38 -22.99 6.16
CA PRO A 100 -37.14 -22.26 6.38
C PRO A 100 -36.95 -21.96 7.86
N THR A 101 -35.80 -22.33 8.40
CA THR A 101 -35.44 -22.08 9.79
C THR A 101 -35.10 -20.60 9.97
N GLU A 102 -35.62 -19.98 11.03
CA GLU A 102 -35.26 -18.63 11.43
C GLU A 102 -34.04 -18.66 12.36
N PHE A 103 -33.01 -17.89 12.01
CA PHE A 103 -31.84 -17.66 12.84
C PHE A 103 -31.82 -16.20 13.29
N ARG A 104 -31.51 -15.96 14.56
CA ARG A 104 -31.23 -14.61 15.08
C ARG A 104 -29.89 -14.62 15.81
N VAL A 105 -28.98 -13.79 15.34
CA VAL A 105 -27.61 -13.68 15.86
C VAL A 105 -27.52 -12.39 16.64
N ARG A 106 -27.22 -12.47 17.93
CA ARG A 106 -27.13 -11.32 18.82
C ARG A 106 -25.74 -11.20 19.39
N ARG A 107 -25.10 -10.05 19.17
CA ARG A 107 -23.84 -9.67 19.82
C ARG A 107 -24.06 -8.47 20.72
N ASN A 108 -23.48 -8.50 21.91
CA ASN A 108 -23.55 -7.39 22.84
C ASN A 108 -22.20 -7.15 23.54
N TRP A 109 -21.90 -5.88 23.83
CA TRP A 109 -20.71 -5.49 24.57
C TRP A 109 -20.92 -4.15 25.26
N LEU A 110 -20.20 -3.94 26.36
CA LEU A 110 -20.11 -2.66 27.06
C LEU A 110 -18.65 -2.49 27.49
N HIS A 111 -18.03 -1.37 27.11
CA HIS A 111 -16.66 -0.98 27.49
C HIS A 111 -15.72 -2.15 27.83
N LEU A 112 -15.12 -2.74 26.80
CA LEU A 112 -14.26 -3.89 26.94
C LEU A 112 -12.87 -3.49 27.45
N ALA A 113 -12.39 -4.21 28.47
CA ALA A 113 -11.01 -4.13 28.91
C ALA A 113 -10.04 -4.67 27.84
N LYS A 114 -8.73 -4.58 28.09
CA LYS A 114 -7.71 -5.15 27.20
C LYS A 114 -7.99 -6.65 27.03
N ASN A 115 -8.09 -7.09 25.78
CA ASN A 115 -8.47 -8.46 25.36
C ASN A 115 -9.93 -8.87 25.63
N GLY A 116 -10.81 -7.94 26.01
CA GLY A 116 -12.24 -8.23 26.14
C GLY A 116 -12.87 -8.63 24.81
N ARG A 117 -13.91 -9.47 24.87
CA ARG A 117 -14.69 -9.95 23.71
C ARG A 117 -16.16 -9.59 23.90
N ASP A 118 -16.88 -9.50 22.79
CA ASP A 118 -18.34 -9.43 22.82
C ASP A 118 -18.96 -10.75 23.28
N THR A 119 -20.21 -10.67 23.75
CA THR A 119 -21.02 -11.85 24.07
C THR A 119 -21.95 -12.16 22.91
N LEU A 120 -21.81 -13.37 22.35
CA LEU A 120 -22.65 -13.92 21.30
C LEU A 120 -23.81 -14.72 21.91
N THR A 121 -25.00 -14.59 21.32
CA THR A 121 -26.14 -15.50 21.56
C THR A 121 -26.82 -15.76 20.22
N VAL A 122 -27.02 -17.03 19.88
CA VAL A 122 -27.73 -17.43 18.67
C VAL A 122 -29.07 -18.04 19.06
N PHE A 123 -30.12 -17.64 18.35
CA PHE A 123 -31.46 -18.19 18.48
C PHE A 123 -31.82 -18.94 17.21
N ARG A 124 -32.47 -20.08 17.37
CA ARG A 124 -33.08 -20.88 16.31
C ARG A 124 -34.58 -20.94 16.57
N ASN A 125 -35.39 -20.47 15.63
CA ASN A 125 -36.86 -20.40 15.76
C ASN A 125 -37.32 -19.73 17.07
N GLY A 126 -36.63 -18.65 17.47
CA GLY A 126 -36.92 -17.88 18.68
C GLY A 126 -36.35 -18.46 19.99
N ILE A 127 -35.78 -19.67 19.98
CA ILE A 127 -35.23 -20.33 21.17
C ILE A 127 -33.70 -20.19 21.18
N VAL A 128 -33.11 -19.91 22.33
CA VAL A 128 -31.64 -19.86 22.47
C VAL A 128 -31.06 -21.25 22.21
N ASP A 129 -30.13 -21.34 21.27
CA ASP A 129 -29.40 -22.56 20.96
C ASP A 129 -27.96 -22.40 21.44
N ALA A 130 -27.65 -22.96 22.62
CA ALA A 130 -26.33 -22.87 23.22
C ALA A 130 -25.27 -23.59 22.38
N THR A 131 -25.61 -24.75 21.82
CA THR A 131 -24.70 -25.53 20.97
C THR A 131 -24.34 -24.77 19.70
N LEU A 132 -25.32 -24.15 19.06
CA LEU A 132 -25.11 -23.32 17.89
C LEU A 132 -24.37 -22.03 18.21
N THR A 133 -24.54 -21.49 19.42
CA THR A 133 -23.82 -20.29 19.87
C THR A 133 -22.32 -20.56 19.97
N GLU A 134 -21.92 -21.74 20.48
CA GLU A 134 -20.52 -22.15 20.58
C GLU A 134 -19.94 -22.50 19.19
N ALA A 135 -20.69 -23.22 18.36
CA ALA A 135 -20.29 -23.62 17.01
C ALA A 135 -20.63 -22.58 15.92
N TRP A 136 -20.94 -21.35 16.30
CA TRP A 136 -21.45 -20.34 15.36
C TRP A 136 -20.46 -20.02 14.25
N ASP A 137 -19.17 -19.92 14.58
CA ASP A 137 -18.12 -19.58 13.63
C ASP A 137 -17.94 -20.64 12.54
N GLU A 138 -18.14 -21.91 12.88
CA GLU A 138 -18.17 -23.02 11.92
C GLU A 138 -19.45 -23.00 11.10
N ARG A 139 -20.59 -22.77 11.77
CA ARG A 139 -21.89 -22.71 11.11
C ARG A 139 -21.94 -21.60 10.06
N ILE A 140 -21.52 -20.39 10.40
CA ILE A 140 -21.57 -19.27 9.45
C ILE A 140 -20.61 -19.50 8.29
N GLU A 141 -19.51 -20.24 8.48
CA GLU A 141 -18.62 -20.59 7.37
C GLU A 141 -19.31 -21.51 6.36
N THR A 142 -20.19 -22.40 6.80
CA THR A 142 -21.00 -23.24 5.89
C THR A 142 -22.12 -22.47 5.18
N LEU A 143 -22.62 -21.39 5.80
CA LEU A 143 -23.76 -20.62 5.29
C LEU A 143 -23.34 -19.48 4.36
N LEU A 144 -22.32 -18.74 4.78
CA LEU A 144 -21.75 -17.59 4.09
C LEU A 144 -20.26 -17.50 4.47
N PRO A 145 -19.38 -18.26 3.78
CA PRO A 145 -17.96 -18.28 4.08
C PRO A 145 -17.35 -16.89 4.11
N LEU A 146 -16.45 -16.64 5.07
CA LEU A 146 -15.85 -15.32 5.24
C LEU A 146 -15.10 -14.85 3.97
N GLY A 147 -14.45 -15.78 3.26
CA GLY A 147 -13.66 -15.47 2.07
C GLY A 147 -14.46 -14.92 0.88
N ILE A 148 -15.77 -15.18 0.83
CA ILE A 148 -16.68 -14.61 -0.19
C ILE A 148 -17.63 -13.56 0.38
N SER A 149 -17.58 -13.28 1.69
CA SER A 149 -18.48 -12.30 2.32
C SER A 149 -18.39 -10.92 1.65
N ASN A 150 -17.19 -10.54 1.17
CA ASN A 150 -16.95 -9.30 0.42
C ASN A 150 -17.58 -9.28 -0.98
N LEU A 151 -18.08 -10.41 -1.52
CA LEU A 151 -18.84 -10.46 -2.77
C LEU A 151 -20.35 -10.26 -2.54
N PHE A 152 -20.86 -10.54 -1.34
CA PHE A 152 -22.28 -10.40 -0.98
C PHE A 152 -22.57 -9.12 -0.20
N LEU A 153 -21.62 -8.70 0.64
CA LEU A 153 -21.68 -7.51 1.48
C LEU A 153 -20.56 -6.60 1.02
N PHE A 154 -20.72 -5.83 -0.07
CA PHE A 154 -19.69 -4.95 -0.61
C PHE A 154 -20.09 -3.48 -0.57
N ASP A 155 -19.08 -2.62 -0.48
CA ASP A 155 -19.26 -1.19 -0.75
C ASP A 155 -19.23 -0.95 -2.26
N GLY A 156 -20.06 -0.05 -2.76
CA GLY A 156 -20.10 0.30 -4.17
C GLY A 156 -18.77 0.86 -4.68
N GLU A 157 -17.93 1.37 -3.79
CA GLU A 157 -16.56 1.78 -4.11
C GLU A 157 -15.61 0.58 -4.27
N GLN A 158 -15.77 -0.47 -3.45
CA GLN A 158 -14.96 -1.69 -3.47
C GLN A 158 -15.26 -2.61 -4.67
N ILE A 159 -16.44 -2.48 -5.27
CA ILE A 159 -16.81 -3.28 -6.45
C ILE A 159 -15.88 -3.01 -7.65
N LYS A 160 -15.31 -1.80 -7.74
CA LYS A 160 -14.36 -1.43 -8.80
C LYS A 160 -13.05 -2.17 -8.67
N GLU A 161 -12.55 -2.36 -7.45
CA GLU A 161 -11.34 -3.14 -7.19
C GLU A 161 -11.58 -4.62 -7.51
N LEU A 162 -12.71 -5.18 -7.06
CA LEU A 162 -13.10 -6.56 -7.35
C LEU A 162 -13.29 -6.84 -8.84
N ALA A 163 -13.78 -5.87 -9.61
CA ALA A 163 -13.97 -6.00 -11.06
C ALA A 163 -12.69 -5.75 -11.88
N ALA A 164 -11.71 -5.04 -11.31
CA ALA A 164 -10.44 -4.74 -11.97
C ALA A 164 -9.43 -5.89 -11.84
N GLU A 165 -9.56 -6.75 -10.82
CA GLU A 165 -8.73 -7.93 -10.66
C GLU A 165 -9.10 -9.02 -11.68
N LEU A 166 -8.22 -9.26 -12.66
CA LEU A 166 -8.34 -10.38 -13.61
C LEU A 166 -8.21 -11.76 -12.92
N THR A 167 -7.68 -11.79 -11.69
CA THR A 167 -7.41 -13.02 -10.93
C THR A 167 -7.86 -12.83 -9.49
N PHE A 168 -8.85 -13.61 -9.06
CA PHE A 168 -9.30 -13.59 -7.67
C PHE A 168 -8.21 -14.11 -6.71
N PRO A 169 -8.11 -13.56 -5.49
CA PRO A 169 -7.24 -14.09 -4.46
C PRO A 169 -7.52 -15.59 -4.18
N PRO A 170 -6.50 -16.41 -3.89
CA PRO A 170 -6.69 -17.84 -3.59
C PRO A 170 -7.70 -18.11 -2.46
N THR A 171 -7.84 -17.19 -1.52
CA THR A 171 -8.82 -17.25 -0.42
C THR A 171 -10.26 -17.18 -0.92
N VAL A 172 -10.54 -16.34 -1.91
CA VAL A 172 -11.86 -16.22 -2.56
C VAL A 172 -12.17 -17.50 -3.32
N ILE A 173 -11.21 -17.99 -4.12
CA ILE A 173 -11.37 -19.24 -4.88
C ILE A 173 -11.67 -20.41 -3.94
N ARG A 174 -10.92 -20.53 -2.83
CA ARG A 174 -11.14 -21.59 -1.83
C ARG A 174 -12.53 -21.47 -1.18
N ALA A 175 -12.96 -20.27 -0.85
CA ALA A 175 -14.27 -20.04 -0.25
C ALA A 175 -15.43 -20.33 -1.23
N ILE A 176 -15.28 -20.02 -2.52
CA ILE A 176 -16.23 -20.43 -3.56
C ILE A 176 -16.26 -21.96 -3.67
N ARG A 177 -15.09 -22.62 -3.72
CA ARG A 177 -15.01 -24.08 -3.79
C ARG A 177 -15.65 -24.77 -2.59
N SER A 178 -15.44 -24.24 -1.38
CA SER A 178 -16.07 -24.76 -0.15
C SER A 178 -17.59 -24.58 -0.19
N LEU A 179 -18.09 -23.43 -0.65
CA LEU A 179 -19.53 -23.20 -0.83
C LEU A 179 -20.15 -24.15 -1.87
N LEU A 180 -19.43 -24.45 -2.95
CA LEU A 180 -19.84 -25.42 -3.97
C LEU A 180 -19.65 -26.88 -3.53
N GLY A 181 -19.10 -27.13 -2.35
CA GLY A 181 -18.84 -28.48 -1.84
C GLY A 181 -17.72 -29.23 -2.57
N LEU A 182 -16.84 -28.52 -3.29
CA LEU A 182 -15.73 -29.10 -4.08
C LEU A 182 -14.56 -29.55 -3.21
N GLU A 183 -14.58 -29.23 -1.91
CA GLU A 183 -13.55 -29.61 -0.94
C GLU A 183 -13.45 -31.14 -0.76
N LEU A 184 -14.58 -31.84 -0.79
CA LEU A 184 -14.62 -33.31 -0.70
C LEU A 184 -13.99 -33.99 -1.93
N PRO A 185 -14.37 -33.64 -3.18
CA PRO A 185 -13.69 -34.13 -4.38
C PRO A 185 -12.19 -33.83 -4.39
N GLU A 186 -11.76 -32.63 -4.01
CA GLU A 186 -10.32 -32.27 -3.98
C GLU A 186 -9.56 -33.11 -2.95
N ARG A 187 -10.12 -33.30 -1.76
CA ARG A 187 -9.54 -34.15 -0.73
C ARG A 187 -9.48 -35.61 -1.17
N LEU A 188 -10.55 -36.12 -1.78
CA LEU A 188 -10.58 -37.47 -2.32
C LEU A 188 -9.52 -37.66 -3.41
N ALA A 189 -9.34 -36.69 -4.30
CA ALA A 189 -8.30 -36.76 -5.33
C ALA A 189 -6.89 -36.86 -4.71
N ALA A 190 -6.61 -36.03 -3.69
CA ALA A 190 -5.34 -36.10 -2.96
C ALA A 190 -5.15 -37.43 -2.22
N ASP A 191 -6.20 -37.94 -1.57
CA ASP A 191 -6.18 -39.22 -0.85
C ASP A 191 -5.96 -40.39 -1.83
N LEU A 192 -6.61 -40.36 -3.00
CA LEU A 192 -6.44 -41.35 -4.05
C LEU A 192 -5.02 -41.33 -4.63
N ASP A 193 -4.41 -40.15 -4.81
CA ASP A 193 -3.02 -40.04 -5.24
C ASP A 193 -2.06 -40.70 -4.24
N VAL A 194 -2.28 -40.49 -2.93
CA VAL A 194 -1.49 -41.15 -1.89
C VAL A 194 -1.66 -42.67 -1.93
N VAL A 195 -2.89 -43.16 -2.08
CA VAL A 195 -3.15 -44.60 -2.16
C VAL A 195 -2.56 -45.21 -3.45
N ALA A 196 -2.69 -44.53 -4.58
CA ALA A 196 -2.12 -44.95 -5.85
C ALA A 196 -0.59 -45.05 -5.76
N THR A 197 0.05 -44.02 -5.21
CA THR A 197 1.51 -43.99 -4.98
C THR A 197 1.94 -45.13 -4.06
N ARG A 198 1.23 -45.37 -2.94
CA ARG A 198 1.53 -46.48 -2.03
C ARG A 198 1.40 -47.85 -2.70
N LYS A 199 0.37 -48.06 -3.52
CA LYS A 199 0.20 -49.33 -4.26
C LYS A 199 1.28 -49.53 -5.32
N GLN A 200 1.67 -48.47 -6.03
CA GLN A 200 2.77 -48.52 -6.98
C GLN A 200 4.09 -48.89 -6.30
N LYS A 201 4.37 -48.37 -5.09
CA LYS A 201 5.53 -48.81 -4.29
C LYS A 201 5.49 -50.30 -3.96
N ASN A 202 4.34 -50.83 -3.57
CA ASN A 202 4.21 -52.26 -3.22
C ASN A 202 4.33 -53.22 -4.42
N LEU A 203 4.17 -52.71 -5.65
CA LEU A 203 4.30 -53.46 -6.90
C LEU A 203 5.67 -53.25 -7.57
N ALA A 204 6.52 -52.37 -7.04
CA ALA A 204 7.80 -52.02 -7.63
C ALA A 204 8.88 -53.06 -7.28
N GLU A 205 9.73 -53.37 -8.26
CA GLU A 205 10.91 -54.22 -8.08
C GLU A 205 11.86 -53.62 -7.04
N PRO A 206 12.61 -54.42 -6.26
CA PRO A 206 13.43 -53.95 -5.14
C PRO A 206 14.47 -52.87 -5.52
N GLU A 207 14.96 -52.86 -6.77
CA GLU A 207 15.86 -51.82 -7.27
C GLU A 207 15.15 -50.46 -7.48
N GLN A 208 13.88 -50.47 -7.89
CA GLN A 208 13.08 -49.26 -8.04
C GLN A 208 12.69 -48.66 -6.68
N LEU A 209 12.42 -49.52 -5.70
CA LEU A 209 12.18 -49.12 -4.31
C LEU A 209 13.40 -48.46 -3.66
N GLN A 210 14.61 -48.95 -3.94
CA GLN A 210 15.84 -48.30 -3.45
C GLN A 210 16.02 -46.90 -4.04
N LYS A 211 15.91 -46.75 -5.37
CA LYS A 211 16.00 -45.42 -6.03
C LYS A 211 14.90 -44.47 -5.54
N LEU A 212 13.69 -44.98 -5.30
CA LEU A 212 12.59 -44.17 -4.79
C LEU A 212 12.86 -43.69 -3.36
N ASN A 213 13.39 -44.55 -2.48
CA ASN A 213 13.78 -44.15 -1.13
C ASN A 213 14.91 -43.12 -1.13
N GLU A 214 15.89 -43.24 -2.02
CA GLU A 214 16.96 -42.24 -2.19
C GLU A 214 16.40 -40.88 -2.64
N ILE A 215 15.47 -40.89 -3.60
CA ILE A 215 14.78 -39.68 -4.07
C ILE A 215 13.93 -39.06 -2.95
N GLU A 216 13.21 -39.87 -2.18
CA GLU A 216 12.38 -39.39 -1.07
C GLU A 216 13.22 -38.82 0.08
N GLN A 217 14.36 -39.43 0.39
CA GLN A 217 15.32 -38.87 1.34
C GLN A 217 15.84 -37.51 0.83
N THR A 218 16.27 -37.46 -0.43
CA THR A 218 16.74 -36.21 -1.06
C THR A 218 15.67 -35.12 -1.02
N LEU A 219 14.40 -35.48 -1.31
CA LEU A 219 13.29 -34.54 -1.29
C LEU A 219 13.02 -34.02 0.12
N ASN A 220 13.03 -34.90 1.13
CA ASN A 220 12.86 -34.50 2.53
C ASN A 220 13.99 -33.57 3.00
N ASP A 221 15.24 -33.89 2.65
CA ASP A 221 16.38 -33.03 2.96
C ASP A 221 16.25 -31.65 2.30
N GLN A 222 15.82 -31.60 1.04
CA GLN A 222 15.55 -30.33 0.35
C GLN A 222 14.40 -29.54 0.98
N ILE A 223 13.33 -30.21 1.42
CA ILE A 223 12.21 -29.58 2.12
C ILE A 223 12.68 -28.98 3.45
N GLU A 224 13.50 -29.70 4.22
CA GLU A 224 14.07 -29.18 5.47
C GLU A 224 15.03 -28.02 5.22
N GLN A 225 15.92 -28.11 4.23
CA GLN A 225 16.77 -26.98 3.86
C GLN A 225 15.96 -25.75 3.42
N ARG A 226 14.87 -25.95 2.67
CA ARG A 226 13.97 -24.86 2.28
C ARG A 226 13.30 -24.22 3.49
N LYS A 227 12.84 -25.01 4.46
CA LYS A 227 12.26 -24.49 5.72
C LYS A 227 13.29 -23.70 6.52
N LEU A 228 14.52 -24.21 6.66
CA LEU A 228 15.60 -23.52 7.35
C LEU A 228 15.94 -22.19 6.67
N ALA A 229 16.09 -22.18 5.34
CA ALA A 229 16.33 -20.97 4.56
C ALA A 229 15.18 -19.96 4.71
N HIS A 230 13.93 -20.42 4.69
CA HIS A 230 12.76 -19.57 4.90
C HIS A 230 12.75 -18.93 6.29
N ASN A 231 13.05 -19.71 7.34
CA ASN A 231 13.14 -19.21 8.71
C ASN A 231 14.28 -18.19 8.87
N TRP A 232 15.43 -18.43 8.22
CA TRP A 232 16.54 -17.48 8.18
C TRP A 232 16.14 -16.16 7.51
N LEU A 233 15.43 -16.24 6.40
CA LEU A 233 14.96 -15.06 5.66
C LEU A 233 13.94 -14.27 6.49
N ALA A 234 13.02 -14.96 7.17
CA ALA A 234 12.06 -14.35 8.09
C ALA A 234 12.74 -13.68 9.30
N ALA A 235 13.87 -14.22 9.77
CA ALA A 235 14.66 -13.61 10.85
C ALA A 235 15.52 -12.41 10.39
N LEU A 236 16.00 -12.43 9.14
CA LEU A 236 16.85 -11.38 8.57
C LEU A 236 16.05 -10.14 8.15
N ARG A 237 14.85 -10.30 7.61
CA ARG A 237 13.96 -9.19 7.20
C ARG A 237 13.82 -8.09 8.27
N PRO A 238 13.39 -8.38 9.51
CA PRO A 238 13.22 -7.36 10.53
C PRO A 238 14.56 -6.74 10.97
N ARG A 239 15.69 -7.43 10.76
CA ARG A 239 17.03 -6.86 11.04
C ARG A 239 17.43 -5.85 9.94
N CYS A 240 17.17 -6.17 8.68
CA CYS A 240 17.38 -5.24 7.56
C CYS A 240 16.50 -4.00 7.72
N GLU A 241 15.20 -4.15 8.01
CA GLU A 241 14.29 -3.02 8.22
C GLU A 241 14.77 -2.08 9.34
N ARG A 242 15.21 -2.63 10.48
CA ARG A 242 15.78 -1.82 11.57
C ARG A 242 17.08 -1.12 11.16
N ALA A 243 17.95 -1.79 10.41
CA ALA A 243 19.20 -1.20 9.94
C ALA A 243 18.96 -0.08 8.94
N GLU A 244 18.00 -0.23 8.03
CA GLU A 244 17.56 0.80 7.09
C GLU A 244 16.94 1.99 7.80
N GLU A 245 16.09 1.76 8.81
CA GLU A 245 15.52 2.83 9.63
C GLU A 245 16.61 3.59 10.39
N THR A 246 17.58 2.86 10.97
CA THR A 246 18.73 3.47 11.66
C THR A 246 19.59 4.30 10.69
N LEU A 247 19.85 3.79 9.49
CA LEU A 247 20.59 4.50 8.44
C LEU A 247 19.86 5.78 8.03
N ARG A 248 18.54 5.70 7.83
CA ARG A 248 17.71 6.85 7.47
C ARG A 248 17.76 7.93 8.55
N LEU A 249 17.58 7.56 9.82
CA LEU A 249 17.67 8.50 10.94
C LEU A 249 19.06 9.15 11.04
N ALA A 250 20.13 8.38 10.82
CA ALA A 250 21.48 8.90 10.81
C ALA A 250 21.75 9.86 9.62
N GLN A 251 21.22 9.55 8.43
CA GLN A 251 21.29 10.43 7.26
C GLN A 251 20.51 11.72 7.46
N ASP A 252 19.28 11.64 7.96
CA ASP A 252 18.46 12.82 8.26
C ASP A 252 19.15 13.72 9.28
N LYS A 253 19.77 13.13 10.32
CA LYS A 253 20.58 13.86 11.30
C LYS A 253 21.82 14.51 10.67
N PHE A 254 22.55 13.77 9.82
CA PHE A 254 23.72 14.30 9.11
C PHE A 254 23.36 15.48 8.19
N ILE A 255 22.22 15.41 7.51
CA ILE A 255 21.71 16.50 6.67
C ILE A 255 21.30 17.70 7.54
N ALA A 256 20.56 17.48 8.63
CA ALA A 256 20.12 18.52 9.55
C ALA A 256 21.30 19.26 10.21
N GLU A 257 22.37 18.55 10.55
CA GLU A 257 23.61 19.13 11.14
C GLU A 257 24.50 19.81 10.08
N GLY A 258 24.08 19.87 8.82
CA GLY A 258 24.80 20.60 7.76
C GLY A 258 25.94 19.81 7.11
N GLY A 259 25.97 18.48 7.26
CA GLY A 259 26.99 17.61 6.67
C GLY A 259 27.10 17.74 5.15
N ARG A 260 25.99 17.99 4.44
CA ARG A 260 26.00 18.27 2.99
C ARG A 260 26.75 19.57 2.66
N ILE A 261 26.57 20.60 3.48
CA ILE A 261 27.22 21.90 3.31
C ILE A 261 28.72 21.76 3.60
N ALA A 262 29.10 20.97 4.61
CA ALA A 262 30.51 20.68 4.90
C ALA A 262 31.20 19.90 3.77
N ALA A 263 30.52 18.93 3.15
CA ALA A 263 31.04 18.16 2.02
C ALA A 263 31.23 19.04 0.76
N GLU A 264 30.30 19.95 0.48
CA GLU A 264 30.38 20.86 -0.66
C GLU A 264 31.34 22.05 -0.43
N LYS A 265 31.74 22.32 0.81
CA LYS A 265 32.57 23.50 1.17
C LYS A 265 33.89 23.54 0.39
N ALA A 266 34.62 22.42 0.36
CA ALA A 266 35.91 22.36 -0.33
C ALA A 266 35.78 22.62 -1.84
N GLN A 267 34.72 22.10 -2.47
CA GLN A 267 34.45 22.34 -3.88
C GLN A 267 34.09 23.81 -4.15
N ARG A 268 33.26 24.42 -3.30
CA ARG A 268 32.89 25.84 -3.44
C ARG A 268 34.07 26.77 -3.18
N GLU A 269 34.95 26.46 -2.23
CA GLU A 269 36.19 27.21 -2.00
C GLU A 269 37.13 27.14 -3.21
N GLN A 270 37.26 25.97 -3.83
CA GLN A 270 38.06 25.80 -5.05
C GLN A 270 37.47 26.61 -6.23
N GLN A 271 36.15 26.59 -6.41
CA GLN A 271 35.44 27.39 -7.41
C GLN A 271 35.62 28.90 -7.17
N LEU A 272 35.53 29.34 -5.92
CA LEU A 272 35.77 30.74 -5.56
C LEU A 272 37.21 31.16 -5.91
N LYS A 273 38.19 30.31 -5.64
CA LYS A 273 39.61 30.58 -5.91
C LYS A 273 39.89 30.67 -7.41
N THR A 274 39.31 29.78 -8.21
CA THR A 274 39.42 29.80 -9.69
C THR A 274 38.73 31.02 -10.29
N ALA A 275 37.50 31.34 -9.86
CA ALA A 275 36.79 32.53 -10.33
C ALA A 275 37.54 33.84 -10.01
N ARG A 276 38.15 33.93 -8.82
CA ARG A 276 39.00 35.08 -8.46
C ARG A 276 40.24 35.19 -9.34
N ALA A 277 40.95 34.08 -9.56
CA ALA A 277 42.12 34.07 -10.42
C ALA A 277 41.80 34.49 -11.86
N GLU A 278 40.66 34.05 -12.38
CA GLU A 278 40.19 34.46 -13.72
C GLU A 278 39.84 35.96 -13.76
N GLY A 279 39.16 36.46 -12.72
CA GLY A 279 38.86 37.88 -12.57
C GLY A 279 40.11 38.75 -12.50
N ASP A 280 41.12 38.33 -11.75
CA ASP A 280 42.41 39.04 -11.65
C ASP A 280 43.14 39.03 -13.00
N ARG A 281 43.09 37.91 -13.74
CA ARG A 281 43.70 37.78 -15.06
C ARG A 281 43.04 38.69 -16.10
N GLN A 282 41.71 38.74 -16.12
CA GLN A 282 40.93 39.66 -16.96
C GLN A 282 41.27 41.11 -16.65
N LYS A 283 41.37 41.46 -15.36
CA LYS A 283 41.72 42.82 -14.93
C LYS A 283 43.14 43.19 -15.36
N ALA A 284 44.10 42.27 -15.24
CA ALA A 284 45.46 42.49 -15.72
C ALA A 284 45.49 42.71 -17.24
N ALA A 285 44.77 41.91 -18.02
CA ALA A 285 44.67 42.07 -19.46
C ALA A 285 44.07 43.43 -19.87
N LEU A 286 43.03 43.89 -19.16
CA LEU A 286 42.45 45.23 -19.39
C LEU A 286 43.46 46.35 -19.08
N CYS A 287 44.22 46.23 -17.98
CA CYS A 287 45.28 47.18 -17.65
C CYS A 287 46.39 47.20 -18.71
N GLU A 288 46.80 46.03 -19.21
CA GLU A 288 47.82 45.90 -20.25
C GLU A 288 47.36 46.55 -21.56
N LEU A 289 46.15 46.23 -22.01
CA LEU A 289 45.51 46.85 -23.16
C LEU A 289 45.45 48.37 -23.03
N ALA A 290 45.05 48.88 -21.86
CA ALA A 290 45.00 50.31 -21.56
C ALA A 290 46.38 50.99 -21.54
N ALA A 291 47.45 50.25 -21.25
CA ALA A 291 48.82 50.77 -21.22
C ALA A 291 49.50 50.79 -22.59
N THR A 292 49.07 49.94 -23.54
CA THR A 292 49.75 49.74 -24.82
C THR A 292 48.93 50.24 -26.00
N GLU A 293 47.97 49.44 -26.47
CA GLU A 293 47.33 49.60 -27.77
C GLU A 293 46.16 50.60 -27.73
N LEU A 294 45.43 50.67 -26.62
CA LEU A 294 44.24 51.52 -26.50
C LEU A 294 44.53 53.02 -26.64
N PRO A 295 45.56 53.59 -25.98
CA PRO A 295 45.88 55.00 -26.14
C PRO A 295 46.20 55.37 -27.59
N LEU A 296 46.91 54.49 -28.31
CA LEU A 296 47.24 54.66 -29.74
C LEU A 296 45.99 54.54 -30.63
N ALA A 297 45.08 53.63 -30.29
CA ALA A 297 43.80 53.48 -30.98
C ALA A 297 42.89 54.72 -30.80
N ILE A 298 42.93 55.37 -29.63
CA ILE A 298 42.16 56.60 -29.36
C ILE A 298 42.65 57.77 -30.22
N ILE A 299 43.97 57.88 -30.44
CA ILE A 299 44.57 58.98 -31.23
C ILE A 299 44.82 58.62 -32.70
N LEU A 300 44.23 57.53 -33.20
CA LEU A 300 44.42 57.05 -34.57
C LEU A 300 44.20 58.12 -35.66
N PRO A 301 43.18 59.02 -35.57
CA PRO A 301 42.99 60.09 -36.55
C PRO A 301 44.17 61.08 -36.59
N LEU A 302 44.74 61.42 -35.43
CA LEU A 302 45.90 62.30 -35.31
C LEU A 302 47.16 61.63 -35.86
N LEU A 303 47.37 60.34 -35.55
CA LEU A 303 48.49 59.56 -36.10
C LEU A 303 48.42 59.48 -37.63
N LYS A 304 47.23 59.31 -38.21
CA LYS A 304 47.02 59.36 -39.67
C LYS A 304 47.35 60.74 -40.26
N GLN A 305 46.94 61.82 -39.58
CA GLN A 305 47.28 63.19 -40.01
C GLN A 305 48.80 63.42 -40.00
N VAL A 306 49.49 63.05 -38.92
CA VAL A 306 50.96 63.16 -38.81
C VAL A 306 51.65 62.33 -39.89
N CYS A 307 51.20 61.10 -40.16
CA CYS A 307 51.78 60.28 -41.22
C CYS A 307 51.61 60.91 -42.60
N THR A 308 50.44 61.49 -42.88
CA THR A 308 50.16 62.20 -44.14
C THR A 308 51.04 63.44 -44.29
N GLN A 309 51.20 64.22 -43.20
CA GLN A 309 52.08 65.38 -43.17
C GLN A 309 53.55 64.98 -43.38
N ALA A 310 54.04 63.96 -42.69
CA ALA A 310 55.41 63.47 -42.81
C ALA A 310 55.71 62.97 -44.24
N GLN A 311 54.76 62.30 -44.90
CA GLN A 311 54.89 61.92 -46.30
C GLN A 311 54.99 63.14 -47.23
N GLY A 312 54.19 64.18 -46.95
CA GLY A 312 54.26 65.45 -47.66
C GLY A 312 55.61 66.16 -47.49
N GLU A 313 56.11 66.22 -46.25
CA GLU A 313 57.41 66.82 -45.92
C GLU A 313 58.58 66.05 -46.56
N ILE A 314 58.57 64.72 -46.52
CA ILE A 314 59.56 63.88 -47.21
C ILE A 314 59.52 64.13 -48.73
N HIS A 315 58.33 64.30 -49.30
CA HIS A 315 58.18 64.58 -50.72
C HIS A 315 58.73 65.96 -51.07
N GLN A 316 58.44 66.99 -50.25
CA GLN A 316 59.03 68.32 -50.39
C GLN A 316 60.55 68.29 -50.24
N GLN A 317 61.09 67.60 -49.24
CA GLN A 317 62.53 67.52 -49.01
C GLN A 317 63.26 66.87 -50.21
N LYS A 318 62.66 65.82 -50.80
CA LYS A 318 63.15 65.22 -52.05
C LYS A 318 63.08 66.18 -53.24
N GLN A 319 62.02 67.00 -53.33
CA GLN A 319 61.89 68.02 -54.37
C GLN A 319 62.92 69.15 -54.18
N THR A 320 63.19 69.60 -52.96
CA THR A 320 64.20 70.63 -52.68
C THR A 320 65.60 70.12 -53.01
N ILE A 321 65.95 68.88 -52.62
CA ILE A 321 67.23 68.26 -53.00
C ILE A 321 67.36 68.13 -54.53
N ALA A 322 66.27 67.82 -55.23
CA ALA A 322 66.26 67.77 -56.68
C ALA A 322 66.39 69.17 -57.33
N GLN A 323 65.80 70.21 -56.73
CA GLN A 323 65.93 71.59 -57.18
C GLN A 323 67.35 72.14 -56.94
N ASP A 324 67.95 71.87 -55.79
CA ASP A 324 69.35 72.25 -55.51
C ASP A 324 70.34 71.52 -56.42
N ALA A 325 70.03 70.29 -56.86
CA ALA A 325 70.83 69.56 -57.84
C ALA A 325 70.71 70.14 -59.26
N ILE A 326 69.58 70.80 -59.60
CA ILE A 326 69.36 71.45 -60.90
C ILE A 326 69.92 72.89 -60.91
N ALA A 327 69.93 73.58 -59.77
CA ALA A 327 70.48 74.94 -59.64
C ALA A 327 72.03 74.99 -59.64
N ASN A 328 72.70 73.85 -59.52
CA ASN A 328 74.16 73.70 -59.57
C ASN A 328 74.68 73.24 -60.95
N TYR A 329 73.90 73.44 -62.02
CA TYR A 329 74.28 73.28 -63.43
C TYR A 329 74.23 74.63 -64.16
#